data_AF-A0A923NIQ7-F1
#
_entry.id   AF-A0A923NIQ7-F1
#
_cell.length_a   1.000
_cell.length_b   1.000
_cell.length_c   1.000
_cell.angle_alpha   90.00
_cell.angle_beta   90.00
_cell.angle_gamma   90.00
#
_symmetry.space_group_name_H-M   'P 1'
#
loop_
_entity.id
_entity.type
_entity.pdbx_description
1 polymer ?
#
loop_
_entity_poly.entity_id
_entity_poly.type
_entity_poly.pdbx_seq_one_letter_code
_entity_poly.pdbx_strand_id
1 'polypeptide(L)'
;MITRNNPQIMREWTANEIEPNKYTSDDIYYFLTDIARVAPSEQEARKILILAIRSAKNEGGYSSAYVKKKVELWLSNGLATAEQVGEFEKNRSLRGQTGKFGQPLKFESGPSKPTVEQIDQQNQRMAKEFGYASVEDMAKGTAEKLSELRRTRADRLAANASNGRTANGRRVVQRF
;
A
#
# COMPACT_ATOMS: atom_id res chain seq x y z
N MET A 1 -20.62 16.18 25.48
CA MET A 1 -21.94 15.53 25.60
C MET A 1 -22.29 15.06 24.21
N ILE A 2 -22.50 13.75 24.02
CA ILE A 2 -22.78 13.20 22.70
C ILE A 2 -24.15 13.70 22.25
N THR A 3 -24.16 14.46 21.16
CA THR A 3 -25.38 14.97 20.54
C THR A 3 -25.85 14.00 19.46
N ARG A 4 -27.16 13.97 19.18
CA ARG A 4 -27.70 13.19 18.06
C ARG A 4 -27.31 13.77 16.69
N ASN A 5 -26.95 15.05 16.65
CA ASN A 5 -26.46 15.70 15.44
C ASN A 5 -24.93 15.61 15.37
N ASN A 6 -24.41 14.89 14.38
CA ASN A 6 -22.97 14.73 14.14
C ASN A 6 -22.65 14.98 12.65
N PRO A 7 -22.58 16.25 12.20
CA PRO A 7 -22.46 16.58 10.78
C PRO A 7 -21.16 16.06 10.15
N GLN A 8 -20.07 16.00 10.92
CA GLN A 8 -18.80 15.43 10.43
C GLN A 8 -18.91 13.92 10.18
N ILE A 9 -19.54 13.17 11.10
CA ILE A 9 -19.73 11.73 10.95
C ILE A 9 -20.69 11.44 9.79
N MET A 10 -21.75 12.23 9.64
CA MET A 10 -22.67 12.13 8.49
C MET A 10 -21.97 12.36 7.16
N ARG A 11 -21.02 13.31 7.08
CA ARG A 11 -20.21 13.52 5.87
C ARG A 11 -19.32 12.32 5.55
N GLU A 12 -18.68 11.72 6.55
CA GLU A 12 -17.89 10.50 6.37
C GLU A 12 -18.77 9.32 5.98
N TRP A 13 -19.96 9.21 6.56
CA TRP A 13 -20.94 8.18 6.25
C TRP A 13 -21.34 8.21 4.77
N THR A 14 -21.71 9.39 4.25
CA THR A 14 -22.07 9.56 2.84
C THR A 14 -20.87 9.44 1.91
N ALA A 15 -19.70 9.96 2.30
CA ALA A 15 -18.46 9.85 1.51
C ALA A 15 -17.99 8.40 1.34
N ASN A 16 -18.35 7.51 2.27
CA ASN A 16 -18.05 6.08 2.18
C ASN A 16 -19.21 5.27 1.58
N GLU A 17 -20.17 5.93 0.92
CA GLU A 17 -21.28 5.31 0.19
C GLU A 17 -22.16 4.38 1.06
N ILE A 18 -22.22 4.65 2.36
CA ILE A 18 -23.12 3.93 3.25
C ILE A 18 -24.49 4.60 3.13
N GLU A 19 -25.49 3.88 2.64
CA GLU A 19 -26.80 4.44 2.35
C GLU A 19 -27.46 4.97 3.64
N PRO A 20 -27.78 6.28 3.71
CA PRO A 20 -28.49 6.83 4.86
C PRO A 20 -29.94 6.37 4.86
N ASN A 21 -30.46 6.03 6.03
CA ASN A 21 -31.87 5.76 6.26
C ASN A 21 -32.38 6.60 7.43
N LYS A 22 -33.68 6.51 7.73
CA LYS A 22 -34.31 7.27 8.82
C LYS A 22 -33.73 7.00 10.22
N TYR A 23 -32.98 5.92 10.40
CA TYR A 23 -32.35 5.53 11.66
C TYR A 23 -30.85 5.87 11.73
N THR A 24 -30.22 6.33 10.64
CA THR A 24 -28.77 6.58 10.59
C THR A 24 -28.27 7.53 11.68
N SER A 25 -29.02 8.60 11.98
CA SER A 25 -28.66 9.54 13.04
C SER A 25 -28.71 8.89 14.43
N ASP A 26 -29.68 8.01 14.67
CA ASP A 26 -29.78 7.26 15.93
C ASP A 26 -28.68 6.19 16.01
N ASP A 27 -28.40 5.47 14.91
CA ASP A 27 -27.30 4.51 14.81
C ASP A 27 -25.96 5.17 15.18
N ILE A 28 -25.66 6.34 14.59
CA ILE A 28 -24.45 7.11 14.90
C ILE A 28 -24.40 7.51 16.37
N TYR A 29 -25.52 7.96 16.93
CA TYR A 29 -25.62 8.32 18.34
C TYR A 29 -25.34 7.12 19.25
N TYR A 30 -25.91 5.95 18.95
CA TYR A 30 -25.68 4.73 19.73
C TYR A 30 -24.24 4.24 19.60
N PHE A 31 -23.66 4.23 18.40
CA PHE A 31 -22.25 3.85 18.22
C PHE A 31 -21.31 4.76 19.01
N LEU A 32 -21.50 6.09 18.95
CA LEU A 32 -20.70 7.01 19.74
C LEU A 32 -20.88 6.79 21.25
N THR A 33 -22.10 6.48 21.70
CA THR A 33 -22.40 6.21 23.10
C THR A 33 -21.68 4.94 23.58
N ASP A 34 -21.69 3.88 22.78
CA ASP A 34 -20.99 2.64 23.10
C ASP A 34 -19.47 2.83 23.12
N ILE A 35 -18.91 3.55 22.14
CA ILE A 35 -17.47 3.82 22.08
C ILE A 35 -17.03 4.70 23.26
N ALA A 36 -17.83 5.72 23.61
CA ALA A 36 -17.50 6.64 24.70
C ALA A 36 -17.50 6.00 26.10
N ARG A 37 -18.01 4.78 26.26
CA ARG A 37 -17.85 4.01 27.51
C ARG A 37 -16.41 3.60 27.77
N VAL A 38 -15.59 3.51 26.72
CA VAL A 38 -14.21 3.00 26.79
C VAL A 38 -13.20 4.06 26.36
N ALA A 39 -13.58 4.94 25.43
CA ALA A 39 -12.69 5.98 24.93
C ALA A 39 -12.37 7.04 25.99
N PRO A 40 -11.14 7.58 26.03
CA PRO A 40 -10.72 8.57 27.02
C PRO A 40 -11.35 9.96 26.77
N SER A 41 -11.93 10.19 25.60
CA SER A 41 -12.62 11.44 25.27
C SER A 41 -13.68 11.23 24.18
N GLU A 42 -14.63 12.17 24.09
CA GLU A 42 -15.59 12.22 22.98
C GLU A 42 -14.89 12.37 21.62
N GLN A 43 -13.76 13.09 21.59
CA GLN A 43 -12.98 13.26 20.36
C GLN A 43 -12.38 11.93 19.90
N GLU A 44 -11.85 11.11 20.81
CA GLU A 44 -11.40 9.75 20.49
C GLU A 44 -12.55 8.86 20.03
N ALA A 45 -13.71 8.93 20.69
CA ALA A 45 -14.89 8.17 20.26
C ALA A 45 -15.31 8.50 18.82
N ARG A 46 -15.27 9.79 18.45
CA ARG A 46 -15.53 10.24 17.07
C ARG A 46 -14.50 9.69 16.08
N LYS A 47 -13.20 9.73 16.42
CA LYS A 47 -12.14 9.18 15.56
C LYS A 47 -12.32 7.68 15.32
N ILE A 48 -12.61 6.93 16.37
CA ILE A 48 -12.86 5.48 16.28
C ILE A 48 -14.07 5.21 15.38
N LEU A 49 -15.16 5.95 15.51
CA LEU A 49 -16.32 5.77 14.63
C LEU A 49 -15.99 6.09 13.15
N ILE A 50 -15.23 7.14 12.88
CA ILE A 50 -14.76 7.45 11.51
C ILE A 50 -13.93 6.30 10.95
N LEU A 51 -13.02 5.75 11.75
CA LEU A 51 -12.24 4.57 11.35
C LEU A 51 -13.15 3.37 11.06
N ALA A 52 -14.21 3.15 11.85
CA ALA A 52 -15.14 2.04 11.65
C ALA A 52 -15.87 2.15 10.32
N ILE A 53 -16.34 3.36 9.97
CA ILE A 53 -16.99 3.67 8.69
C ILE A 53 -16.04 3.36 7.52
N ARG A 54 -14.80 3.87 7.58
CA ARG A 54 -13.80 3.65 6.52
C ARG A 54 -13.39 2.19 6.41
N SER A 55 -13.24 1.51 7.54
CA SER A 55 -12.90 0.09 7.58
C SER A 55 -14.02 -0.79 7.03
N ALA A 56 -15.28 -0.47 7.34
CA ALA A 56 -16.45 -1.15 6.77
C ALA A 56 -16.46 -1.06 5.24
N LYS A 57 -16.22 0.14 4.68
CA LYS A 57 -16.11 0.35 3.22
C LYS A 57 -14.97 -0.44 2.59
N ASN A 58 -13.78 -0.44 3.21
CA ASN A 58 -12.62 -1.20 2.72
C ASN A 58 -12.87 -2.72 2.67
N GLU A 59 -13.72 -3.25 3.56
CA GLU A 59 -14.15 -4.66 3.55
C GLU A 59 -15.36 -4.94 2.65
N GLY A 60 -15.83 -3.95 1.88
CA GLY A 60 -16.99 -4.08 0.99
C GLY A 60 -18.35 -4.00 1.69
N GLY A 61 -18.40 -3.47 2.91
CA GLY A 61 -19.62 -3.22 3.67
C GLY A 61 -20.22 -1.84 3.38
N TYR A 62 -21.53 -1.79 3.10
CA TYR A 62 -22.25 -0.57 2.69
C TYR A 62 -23.46 -0.23 3.58
N SER A 63 -23.56 -0.85 4.77
CA SER A 63 -24.70 -0.65 5.67
C SER A 63 -24.25 -0.37 7.11
N SER A 64 -25.15 0.22 7.91
CA SER A 64 -24.89 0.51 9.33
C SER A 64 -24.52 -0.75 10.12
N ALA A 65 -25.03 -1.92 9.71
CA ALA A 65 -24.69 -3.20 10.33
C ALA A 65 -23.20 -3.55 10.20
N TYR A 66 -22.54 -3.20 9.09
CA TYR A 66 -21.10 -3.42 8.93
C TYR A 66 -20.30 -2.48 9.84
N VAL A 67 -20.72 -1.22 9.96
CA VAL A 67 -20.11 -0.26 10.89
C VAL A 67 -20.26 -0.75 12.33
N LYS A 68 -21.45 -1.23 12.71
CA LYS A 68 -21.72 -1.81 14.03
C LYS A 68 -20.78 -2.99 14.34
N LYS A 69 -20.63 -3.93 13.42
CA LYS A 69 -19.72 -5.08 13.59
C LYS A 69 -18.28 -4.63 13.84
N LYS A 70 -17.82 -3.56 13.18
CA LYS A 70 -16.48 -3.00 13.38
C LYS A 70 -16.34 -2.40 14.77
N VAL A 71 -17.31 -1.60 15.19
CA VAL A 71 -17.36 -1.03 16.55
C VAL A 71 -17.36 -2.13 17.60
N GLU A 72 -18.23 -3.12 17.51
CA GLU A 72 -18.31 -4.25 18.46
C GLU A 72 -17.00 -5.06 18.52
N LEU A 73 -16.37 -5.31 17.38
CA LEU A 73 -15.08 -6.00 17.33
C LEU A 73 -14.00 -5.22 18.09
N TRP A 74 -13.89 -3.91 17.88
CA TRP A 74 -12.85 -3.12 18.52
C TRP A 74 -13.12 -2.92 20.02
N LEU A 75 -14.37 -2.73 20.41
CA LEU A 75 -14.75 -2.62 21.82
C LEU A 75 -14.53 -3.94 22.58
N SER A 76 -14.86 -5.09 21.97
CA SER A 76 -14.60 -6.40 22.60
C SER A 76 -13.10 -6.72 22.76
N ASN A 77 -12.24 -6.09 21.96
CA ASN A 77 -10.78 -6.17 22.11
C ASN A 77 -10.21 -5.07 23.02
N GLY A 78 -11.06 -4.27 23.69
CA GLY A 78 -10.65 -3.25 24.64
C GLY A 78 -9.95 -2.05 24.02
N LEU A 79 -10.18 -1.77 22.73
CA LEU A 79 -9.52 -0.69 22.01
C LEU A 79 -10.20 0.65 22.36
N ALA A 80 -9.47 1.53 23.05
CA ALA A 80 -9.98 2.79 23.60
C ALA A 80 -9.54 4.01 22.78
N THR A 81 -8.49 3.91 21.96
CA THR A 81 -7.96 5.02 21.15
C THR A 81 -7.89 4.68 19.67
N ALA A 82 -7.91 5.71 18.82
CA ALA A 82 -7.75 5.55 17.37
C ALA A 82 -6.40 4.89 17.00
N GLU A 83 -5.35 5.14 17.77
CA GLU A 83 -4.03 4.52 17.59
C GLU A 83 -4.08 3.01 17.84
N GLN A 84 -4.69 2.59 18.95
CA GLN A 84 -4.88 1.16 19.27
C GLN A 84 -5.70 0.44 18.19
N VAL A 85 -6.75 1.09 17.66
CA VAL A 85 -7.53 0.58 16.52
C VAL A 85 -6.66 0.42 15.27
N GLY A 86 -5.82 1.40 14.96
CA GLY A 86 -4.91 1.35 13.82
C GLY A 86 -3.89 0.21 13.91
N GLU A 87 -3.26 0.04 15.07
CA GLU A 87 -2.33 -1.06 15.31
C GLU A 87 -3.01 -2.43 15.24
N PHE A 88 -4.21 -2.55 15.81
CA PHE A 88 -5.00 -3.77 15.76
C PHE A 88 -5.34 -4.19 14.33
N GLU A 89 -5.85 -3.28 13.51
CA GLU A 89 -6.19 -3.58 12.10
C GLU A 89 -4.95 -3.90 11.26
N LYS A 90 -3.82 -3.22 11.50
CA LYS A 90 -2.53 -3.56 10.86
C LYS A 90 -2.12 -5.00 11.20
N ASN A 91 -2.15 -5.35 12.48
CA ASN A 91 -1.84 -6.71 12.94
C ASN A 91 -2.84 -7.75 12.40
N ARG A 92 -4.11 -7.40 12.30
CA ARG A 92 -5.16 -8.26 11.73
C ARG A 92 -4.97 -8.52 10.24
N SER A 93 -4.59 -7.51 9.46
CA SER A 93 -4.25 -7.69 8.04
C SER A 93 -3.06 -8.63 7.82
N LEU A 94 -2.08 -8.60 8.73
CA LEU A 94 -0.93 -9.51 8.70
C LEU A 94 -1.33 -10.95 9.02
N ARG A 95 -2.29 -11.15 9.94
CA ARG A 95 -2.82 -12.49 10.28
C ARG A 95 -3.74 -13.07 9.20
N GLY A 96 -4.48 -12.22 8.48
CA GLY A 96 -5.37 -12.62 7.38
C GLY A 96 -4.63 -13.14 6.15
N GLN A 97 -3.33 -12.87 6.05
CA GLN A 97 -2.44 -13.60 5.15
C GLN A 97 -2.09 -14.95 5.80
N THR A 98 -3.04 -15.88 5.82
CA THR A 98 -2.72 -17.29 6.03
C THR A 98 -2.21 -17.86 4.71
N GLY A 99 -1.08 -18.57 4.75
CA GLY A 99 -0.58 -19.28 3.57
C GLY A 99 -1.59 -20.33 3.07
N LYS A 100 -1.31 -20.92 1.90
CA LYS A 100 -2.19 -21.85 1.16
C LYS A 100 -2.71 -23.08 1.95
N PHE A 101 -2.29 -23.28 3.21
CA PHE A 101 -2.65 -24.39 4.09
C PHE A 101 -2.98 -23.97 5.54
N GLY A 102 -3.43 -22.74 5.78
CA GLY A 102 -3.86 -22.30 7.12
C GLY A 102 -2.73 -22.13 8.14
N GLN A 103 -1.47 -22.30 7.72
CA GLN A 103 -0.32 -21.91 8.52
C GLN A 103 -0.17 -20.38 8.49
N PRO A 104 0.16 -19.73 9.62
CA PRO A 104 0.51 -18.32 9.61
C PRO A 104 1.65 -18.12 8.60
N LEU A 105 1.51 -17.15 7.69
CA LEU A 105 2.61 -16.76 6.83
C LEU A 105 3.77 -16.37 7.73
N LYS A 106 4.78 -17.23 7.79
CA LYS A 106 6.08 -16.87 8.31
C LYS A 106 6.61 -15.83 7.35
N PHE A 107 6.38 -14.57 7.69
CA PHE A 107 7.27 -13.52 7.23
C PHE A 107 8.60 -13.79 7.93
N GLU A 108 9.38 -14.70 7.36
CA GLU A 108 10.82 -14.53 7.45
C GLU A 108 11.03 -13.09 7.01
N SER A 109 11.56 -12.26 7.92
CA SER A 109 12.06 -10.96 7.53
C SER A 109 12.98 -11.23 6.36
N GLY A 110 12.49 -10.99 5.14
CA GLY A 110 13.33 -11.02 3.95
C GLY A 110 14.58 -10.19 4.27
N PRO A 111 15.73 -10.53 3.67
CA PRO A 111 17.01 -9.96 4.05
C PRO A 111 16.84 -8.47 4.30
N SER A 112 17.17 -8.05 5.53
CA SER A 112 16.98 -6.67 5.98
C SER A 112 17.40 -5.75 4.86
N LYS A 113 16.54 -4.77 4.51
CA LYS A 113 16.86 -3.80 3.46
C LYS A 113 18.30 -3.33 3.69
N PRO A 114 19.17 -3.40 2.68
CA PRO A 114 20.55 -2.98 2.84
C PRO A 114 20.60 -1.57 3.45
N THR A 115 21.42 -1.41 4.48
CA THR A 115 21.69 -0.08 5.03
C THR A 115 22.38 0.79 3.98
N VAL A 116 22.28 2.11 4.12
CA VAL A 116 22.93 3.06 3.20
C VAL A 116 24.42 2.75 3.06
N GLU A 117 25.09 2.43 4.17
CA GLU A 117 26.50 2.07 4.19
C GLU A 117 26.81 0.78 3.41
N GLN A 118 25.93 -0.23 3.48
CA GLN A 118 26.08 -1.47 2.70
C GLN A 118 25.90 -1.22 1.21
N ILE A 119 24.99 -0.33 0.82
CA ILE A 119 24.78 0.08 -0.57
C ILE A 119 26.01 0.83 -1.09
N ASP A 120 26.57 1.75 -0.30
CA ASP A 120 27.75 2.52 -0.68
C ASP A 120 28.98 1.63 -0.86
N GLN A 121 29.21 0.69 0.05
CA GLN A 121 30.28 -0.30 -0.08
C GLN A 121 30.09 -1.19 -1.31
N GLN A 122 28.86 -1.59 -1.60
CA GLN A 122 28.54 -2.38 -2.80
C GLN A 122 28.83 -1.58 -4.08
N ASN A 123 28.40 -0.32 -4.13
CA ASN A 123 28.63 0.57 -5.27
C ASN A 123 30.12 0.82 -5.52
N GLN A 124 30.91 1.03 -4.46
CA GLN A 124 32.35 1.19 -4.57
C GLN A 124 33.05 -0.08 -5.08
N ARG A 125 32.60 -1.27 -4.64
CA ARG A 125 33.10 -2.55 -5.14
C ARG A 125 32.79 -2.72 -6.61
N MET A 126 31.54 -2.47 -7.02
CA MET A 126 31.13 -2.55 -8.43
C MET A 126 31.94 -1.58 -9.30
N ALA A 127 32.14 -0.32 -8.86
CA ALA A 127 32.93 0.64 -9.61
C ALA A 127 34.35 0.11 -9.88
N LYS A 128 35.01 -0.48 -8.87
CA LYS A 128 36.33 -1.10 -9.02
C LYS A 128 36.32 -2.32 -9.93
N GLU A 129 35.34 -3.21 -9.79
CA GLU A 129 35.19 -4.40 -10.64
C GLU A 129 35.01 -4.06 -12.12
N PHE A 130 34.26 -2.98 -12.40
CA PHE A 130 34.08 -2.47 -13.76
C PHE A 130 35.23 -1.56 -14.23
N GLY A 131 36.29 -1.37 -13.43
CA GLY A 131 37.48 -0.61 -13.79
C GLY A 131 37.33 0.92 -13.70
N TYR A 132 36.31 1.43 -13.01
CA TYR A 132 36.10 2.85 -12.77
C TYR A 132 36.84 3.32 -11.50
N ALA A 133 37.33 4.57 -11.52
CA ALA A 133 38.04 5.16 -10.38
C ALA A 133 37.10 5.53 -9.22
N SER A 134 35.82 5.79 -9.51
CA SER A 134 34.79 6.11 -8.52
C SER A 134 33.39 5.67 -8.97
N VAL A 135 32.44 5.69 -8.02
CA VAL A 135 31.01 5.45 -8.30
C VAL A 135 30.45 6.53 -9.23
N GLU A 136 30.92 7.77 -9.11
CA GLU A 136 30.52 8.89 -9.96
C GLU A 136 31.00 8.70 -11.40
N ASP A 137 32.24 8.23 -11.59
CA ASP A 137 32.78 7.90 -12.92
C ASP A 137 31.99 6.75 -13.56
N MET A 138 31.63 5.74 -12.77
CA MET A 138 30.76 4.65 -13.23
C MET A 138 29.38 5.17 -13.64
N ALA A 139 28.75 6.04 -12.84
CA ALA A 139 27.46 6.64 -13.16
C ALA A 139 27.52 7.49 -14.43
N LYS A 140 28.58 8.27 -14.61
CA LYS A 140 28.80 9.09 -15.80
C LYS A 140 29.03 8.22 -17.05
N GLY A 141 29.93 7.23 -16.96
CA GLY A 141 30.24 6.32 -18.06
C GLY A 141 29.03 5.49 -18.49
N THR A 142 28.22 5.02 -17.54
CA THR A 142 26.98 4.29 -17.85
C THR A 142 25.92 5.20 -18.49
N ALA A 143 25.77 6.44 -18.03
CA ALA A 143 24.86 7.42 -18.64
C ALA A 143 25.29 7.80 -20.07
N GLU A 144 26.59 8.01 -20.29
CA GLU A 144 27.17 8.27 -21.62
C GLU A 144 26.93 7.08 -22.56
N LYS A 145 27.17 5.85 -22.10
CA LYS A 145 26.92 4.65 -22.90
C LYS A 145 25.44 4.49 -23.23
N LEU A 146 24.54 4.73 -22.26
CA LEU A 146 23.10 4.68 -22.50
C LEU A 146 22.67 5.72 -23.54
N SER A 147 23.22 6.92 -23.47
CA SER A 147 22.99 7.99 -24.44
C SER A 147 23.46 7.60 -25.84
N GLU A 148 24.67 7.06 -25.96
CA GLU A 148 25.22 6.53 -27.21
C GLU A 148 24.33 5.42 -27.79
N LEU A 149 23.90 4.47 -26.96
CA LEU A 149 23.02 3.36 -27.37
C LEU A 149 21.66 3.87 -27.87
N ARG A 150 21.13 4.94 -27.28
CA ARG A 150 19.89 5.58 -27.72
C ARG A 150 20.07 6.32 -29.04
N ARG A 151 21.16 7.09 -29.18
CA ARG A 151 21.48 7.83 -30.41
C ARG A 151 21.72 6.91 -31.60
N THR A 152 22.52 5.85 -31.40
CA THR A 152 22.86 4.87 -32.45
C THR A 152 21.80 3.79 -32.63
N ARG A 153 20.62 3.90 -31.98
CA ARG A 153 19.58 2.85 -32.04
C ARG A 153 19.11 2.61 -33.46
N ALA A 154 18.85 3.67 -34.23
CA ALA A 154 18.38 3.56 -35.61
C ALA A 154 19.42 2.85 -36.49
N ASP A 155 20.68 3.28 -36.42
CA ASP A 155 21.78 2.69 -37.20
C ASP A 155 22.05 1.23 -36.81
N ARG A 156 21.98 0.88 -35.52
CA ARG A 156 22.15 -0.50 -35.05
C ARG A 156 20.99 -1.41 -35.45
N LEU A 157 19.76 -0.89 -35.51
CA LEU A 157 18.61 -1.64 -36.03
C LEU A 157 18.69 -1.81 -37.55
N ALA A 158 19.16 -0.79 -38.28
CA ALA A 158 19.36 -0.86 -39.72
C ALA A 158 20.52 -1.80 -40.11
N ALA A 159 21.63 -1.79 -39.38
CA ALA A 159 22.75 -2.71 -39.58
C ALA A 159 22.40 -4.18 -39.27
N ASN A 160 21.44 -4.42 -38.38
CA ASN A 160 20.89 -5.77 -38.16
C ASN A 160 19.95 -6.21 -39.29
N ALA A 161 19.25 -5.28 -39.94
CA ALA A 161 18.39 -5.58 -41.07
C ALA A 161 19.18 -5.98 -42.33
N SER A 162 20.39 -5.44 -42.55
CA SER A 162 21.24 -5.79 -43.71
C SER A 162 21.82 -7.21 -43.65
N ASN A 163 21.89 -7.82 -42.46
CA ASN A 163 22.35 -9.21 -42.29
C ASN A 163 21.26 -10.26 -42.59
N GLY A 164 20.12 -9.83 -43.13
CA GLY A 164 19.00 -10.71 -43.50
C GLY A 164 18.44 -11.46 -42.29
N ARG A 165 18.55 -10.92 -41.07
CA ARG A 165 18.03 -11.50 -39.83
C ARG A 165 17.08 -10.52 -39.14
N THR A 166 15.95 -11.02 -38.69
CA THR A 166 14.97 -10.32 -37.85
C THR A 166 15.57 -9.96 -36.49
N ALA A 167 14.93 -9.04 -35.75
CA ALA A 167 15.34 -8.65 -34.39
C ALA A 167 15.49 -9.83 -33.39
N ASN A 168 14.88 -10.98 -33.68
CA ASN A 168 14.98 -12.23 -32.90
C ASN A 168 15.98 -13.25 -33.51
N GLY A 169 16.87 -12.82 -34.41
CA GLY A 169 17.92 -13.66 -35.01
C GLY A 169 17.47 -14.61 -36.12
N ARG A 170 16.19 -14.65 -36.49
CA ARG A 170 15.67 -15.52 -37.58
C ARG A 170 15.92 -14.91 -38.95
N ARG A 171 16.37 -15.68 -39.94
CA ARG A 171 16.58 -15.19 -41.32
C ARG A 171 15.28 -14.66 -41.93
N VAL A 172 15.31 -13.47 -42.52
CA VAL A 172 14.23 -12.90 -43.32
C VAL A 172 14.20 -13.67 -44.64
N VAL A 173 13.15 -14.44 -44.88
CA VAL A 173 12.96 -15.15 -46.16
C VAL A 173 12.59 -14.11 -47.21
N GLN A 174 13.50 -13.78 -48.12
CA GLN A 174 13.17 -13.04 -49.34
C GLN A 174 12.19 -13.88 -50.16
N ARG A 175 10.96 -13.41 -50.31
CA ARG A 175 10.06 -13.87 -51.37
C ARG A 175 10.10 -12.79 -52.46
N PHE A 176 10.32 -13.27 -53.69
CA PHE A 176 10.44 -12.51 -54.93
C PHE A 176 9.28 -11.53 -55.17
#